data_AF-A0A810N899-F1
#
_entry.id   AF-A0A810N899-F1
#
_cell.length_a   1.000
_cell.length_b   1.000
_cell.length_c   1.000
_cell.angle_alpha   90.00
_cell.angle_beta   90.00
_cell.angle_gamma   90.00
#
_symmetry.space_group_name_H-M   'P 1'
#
loop_
_entity.id
_entity.type
_entity.pdbx_description
1 polymer ?
#
loop_
_entity_poly.entity_id
_entity_poly.type
_entity_poly.pdbx_seq_one_letter_code
_entity_poly.pdbx_strand_id
1 'polypeptide(L)'
;MARPREWLVSVMHSRWAVAVSHPLVALPIYVFSMYVMYFTGLFDLALRSHAMHLFMVGHFLAAGYLFFWIVIGVDPTPRPRPTPPLRMLLVLISMVLHAFLGVAIMQSTTLLAPEWFTALPRPWGPSPLDDQHTAGGIAWSFGEVPALLVILALLRQWMRADEREQRRLDRAADRAEAEGVDDAHAAYNRMLAELARRSGRDPDRPA
;
A
#
# COMPACT_ATOMS: atom_id res chain seq x y z
N MET A 1 31.82 8.31 -19.85
CA MET A 1 31.26 8.32 -18.48
C MET A 1 29.76 8.14 -18.60
N ALA A 2 29.20 7.07 -18.05
CA ALA A 2 27.76 6.80 -18.13
C ALA A 2 26.99 7.96 -17.48
N ARG A 3 25.95 8.46 -18.15
CA ARG A 3 25.14 9.58 -17.65
C ARG A 3 24.32 9.12 -16.42
N PRO A 4 24.04 9.99 -15.42
CA PRO A 4 23.25 9.61 -14.23
C PRO A 4 21.93 8.89 -14.54
N ARG A 5 21.29 9.24 -15.67
CA ARG A 5 20.10 8.58 -16.20
C ARG A 5 20.31 7.10 -16.53
N GLU A 6 21.46 6.73 -17.09
CA GLU A 6 21.76 5.34 -17.49
C GLU A 6 21.96 4.46 -16.27
N TRP A 7 22.60 4.97 -15.21
CA TRP A 7 22.67 4.31 -13.92
C TRP A 7 21.29 4.12 -13.29
N LEU A 8 20.46 5.16 -13.29
CA LEU A 8 19.12 5.09 -12.71
C LEU A 8 18.25 4.04 -13.44
N VAL A 9 18.28 4.05 -14.77
CA VAL A 9 17.56 3.06 -15.60
C VAL A 9 18.12 1.66 -15.35
N SER A 10 19.44 1.49 -15.25
CA SER A 10 20.06 0.19 -14.95
C SER A 10 19.63 -0.36 -13.58
N VAL A 11 19.62 0.48 -12.54
CA VAL A 11 19.16 0.11 -11.20
C VAL A 11 17.67 -0.26 -11.22
N MET A 12 16.83 0.50 -11.91
CA MET A 12 15.39 0.22 -12.03
C MET A 12 15.09 -1.09 -12.75
N HIS A 13 15.92 -1.50 -13.72
CA HIS A 13 15.74 -2.77 -14.43
C HIS A 13 16.50 -3.93 -13.78
N SER A 14 17.12 -3.72 -12.61
CA SER A 14 17.83 -4.78 -11.90
C SER A 14 16.84 -5.84 -11.37
N ARG A 15 17.30 -7.10 -11.31
CA ARG A 15 16.52 -8.20 -10.73
C ARG A 15 16.15 -7.94 -9.28
N TRP A 16 16.99 -7.21 -8.55
CA TRP A 16 16.74 -6.80 -7.18
C TRP A 16 15.56 -5.81 -7.09
N ALA A 17 15.57 -4.74 -7.90
CA ALA A 17 14.46 -3.79 -7.97
C ALA A 17 13.13 -4.49 -8.32
N VAL A 18 13.15 -5.40 -9.30
CA VAL A 18 11.97 -6.20 -9.69
C VAL A 18 11.46 -7.09 -8.54
N ALA A 19 12.35 -7.61 -7.69
CA ALA A 19 11.97 -8.45 -6.56
C ALA A 19 11.38 -7.62 -5.40
N VAL A 20 12.07 -6.56 -4.98
CA VAL A 20 11.62 -5.73 -3.85
C VAL A 20 10.38 -4.90 -4.19
N SER A 21 10.17 -4.56 -5.46
CA SER A 21 8.96 -3.89 -5.93
C SER A 21 7.73 -4.81 -6.05
N HIS A 22 7.84 -6.10 -5.68
CA HIS A 22 6.68 -6.97 -5.60
C HIS A 22 5.80 -6.56 -4.40
N PRO A 23 4.46 -6.39 -4.55
CA PRO A 23 3.59 -5.97 -3.44
C PRO A 23 3.69 -6.85 -2.19
N LEU A 24 3.76 -8.18 -2.39
CA LEU A 24 3.94 -9.16 -1.30
C LEU A 24 5.32 -9.10 -0.61
N VAL A 25 6.26 -8.30 -1.12
CA VAL A 25 7.58 -8.08 -0.52
C VAL A 25 7.64 -6.69 0.10
N ALA A 26 7.22 -5.67 -0.64
CA ALA A 26 7.23 -4.29 -0.18
C ALA A 26 6.32 -4.05 1.03
N LEU A 27 5.13 -4.64 1.06
CA LEU A 27 4.20 -4.48 2.19
C LEU A 27 4.80 -5.07 3.49
N PRO A 28 5.30 -6.32 3.51
CA PRO A 28 6.02 -6.83 4.67
C PRO A 28 7.23 -6.00 5.09
N ILE A 29 8.05 -5.54 4.15
CA ILE A 29 9.20 -4.67 4.47
C ILE A 29 8.73 -3.38 5.16
N TYR A 30 7.66 -2.76 4.65
CA TYR A 30 7.11 -1.55 5.23
C TYR A 30 6.58 -1.78 6.65
N VAL A 31 5.74 -2.80 6.84
CA VAL A 31 5.03 -3.02 8.12
C VAL A 31 5.87 -3.78 9.14
N PHE A 32 6.34 -4.99 8.80
CA PHE A 32 6.99 -5.86 9.78
C PHE A 32 8.35 -5.37 10.22
N SER A 33 9.02 -4.53 9.43
CA SER A 33 10.27 -3.92 9.89
C SER A 33 10.07 -3.00 11.10
N MET A 34 8.88 -2.41 11.26
CA MET A 34 8.56 -1.64 12.47
C MET A 34 8.49 -2.56 13.69
N TYR A 35 7.79 -3.70 13.58
CA TYR A 35 7.74 -4.70 14.65
C TYR A 35 9.12 -5.22 15.01
N VAL A 36 9.94 -5.52 14.01
CA VAL A 36 11.33 -5.94 14.22
C VAL A 36 12.10 -4.84 14.95
N MET A 37 12.01 -3.58 14.52
CA MET A 37 12.69 -2.46 15.16
C MET A 37 12.36 -2.35 16.66
N TYR A 38 11.07 -2.39 17.01
CA TYR A 38 10.62 -2.15 18.38
C TYR A 38 10.71 -3.38 19.29
N PHE A 39 10.59 -4.60 18.77
CA PHE A 39 10.49 -5.82 19.60
C PHE A 39 11.74 -6.72 19.60
N THR A 40 12.82 -6.36 18.90
CA THR A 40 14.06 -7.18 18.86
C THR A 40 15.27 -6.53 19.53
N GLY A 41 15.13 -5.32 20.08
CA GLY A 41 16.21 -4.56 20.71
C GLY A 41 16.93 -3.58 19.78
N LEU A 42 16.62 -3.57 18.48
CA LEU A 42 17.17 -2.60 17.52
C LEU A 42 16.85 -1.15 17.92
N PHE A 43 15.68 -0.90 18.49
CA PHE A 43 15.31 0.42 18.99
C PHE A 43 16.24 0.90 20.12
N ASP A 44 16.57 0.05 21.10
CA ASP A 44 17.53 0.40 22.15
C ASP A 44 18.92 0.69 21.56
N LEU A 45 19.35 -0.13 20.60
CA LEU A 45 20.61 0.10 19.90
C LEU A 45 20.61 1.43 19.11
N ALA A 46 19.49 1.78 18.48
CA ALA A 46 19.32 3.04 17.76
C ALA A 46 19.29 4.27 18.70
N LEU A 47 18.88 4.10 19.96
CA LEU A 47 18.96 5.17 20.97
C LEU A 47 20.42 5.42 21.40
N ARG A 48 21.23 4.36 21.50
CA ARG A 48 22.62 4.45 22.00
C ARG A 48 23.66 4.73 20.92
N SER A 49 23.36 4.44 19.65
CA SER A 49 24.30 4.60 18.54
C SER A 49 23.75 5.51 17.45
N HIS A 50 24.49 6.59 17.17
CA HIS A 50 24.12 7.52 16.10
C HIS A 50 24.04 6.84 14.73
N ALA A 51 24.96 5.90 14.45
CA ALA A 51 24.92 5.14 13.21
C ALA A 51 23.65 4.30 13.09
N MET A 52 23.19 3.68 14.19
CA MET A 52 21.96 2.91 14.17
C MET A 52 20.70 3.77 14.14
N HIS A 53 20.76 4.97 14.72
CA HIS A 53 19.72 5.97 14.57
C HIS A 53 19.56 6.38 13.09
N LEU A 54 20.67 6.66 12.40
CA LEU A 54 20.65 7.00 10.97
C LEU A 54 20.18 5.82 10.12
N PHE A 55 20.60 4.59 10.45
CA PHE A 55 20.10 3.40 9.79
C PHE A 55 18.58 3.26 9.96
N MET A 56 18.05 3.46 11.17
CA MET A 56 16.61 3.41 11.45
C MET A 56 15.84 4.41 10.57
N VAL A 57 16.28 5.67 10.55
CA VAL A 57 15.67 6.72 9.73
C VAL A 57 15.74 6.39 8.24
N GLY A 58 16.93 6.01 7.76
CA GLY A 58 17.15 5.66 6.36
C GLY A 58 16.33 4.45 5.92
N HIS A 59 16.23 3.43 6.77
CA HIS A 59 15.44 2.23 6.53
C HIS A 59 13.95 2.56 6.41
N PHE A 60 13.37 3.29 7.37
CA PHE A 60 11.93 3.63 7.31
C PHE A 60 11.60 4.57 6.16
N LEU A 61 12.50 5.49 5.82
CA LEU A 61 12.36 6.33 4.62
C LEU A 61 12.37 5.47 3.35
N ALA A 62 13.34 4.56 3.21
CA ALA A 62 13.46 3.69 2.05
C ALA A 62 12.28 2.71 1.93
N ALA A 63 11.85 2.10 3.03
CA ALA A 63 10.71 1.19 3.09
C ALA A 63 9.40 1.91 2.75
N GLY A 64 9.17 3.08 3.32
CA GLY A 64 8.02 3.92 3.00
C GLY A 64 8.03 4.36 1.54
N TYR A 65 9.17 4.84 1.04
CA TYR A 65 9.33 5.22 -0.36
C TYR A 65 9.03 4.03 -1.29
N LEU A 66 9.60 2.85 -1.03
CA LEU A 66 9.36 1.64 -1.82
C LEU A 66 7.88 1.29 -1.87
N PHE A 67 7.20 1.26 -0.71
CA PHE A 67 5.78 0.93 -0.63
C PHE A 67 4.91 1.94 -1.38
N PHE A 68 5.09 3.24 -1.11
CA PHE A 68 4.30 4.29 -1.75
C PHE A 68 4.66 4.49 -3.23
N TRP A 69 5.87 4.14 -3.66
CA TRP A 69 6.23 4.13 -5.08
C TRP A 69 5.39 3.10 -5.85
N ILE A 70 5.21 1.90 -5.31
CA ILE A 70 4.36 0.84 -5.89
C ILE A 70 2.89 1.24 -5.81
N VAL A 71 2.47 1.80 -4.67
CA VAL A 71 1.06 2.11 -4.39
C VAL A 71 0.60 3.37 -5.11
N ILE A 72 1.31 4.50 -5.10
CA ILE A 72 0.89 5.77 -5.72
C ILE A 72 1.27 5.84 -7.20
N GLY A 73 2.39 5.21 -7.58
CA GLY A 73 2.72 4.90 -8.97
C GLY A 73 2.72 6.11 -9.89
N VAL A 74 3.28 7.25 -9.46
CA VAL A 74 3.51 8.39 -10.37
C VAL A 74 4.60 8.02 -11.38
N ASP A 75 5.68 7.41 -10.88
CA ASP A 75 6.87 7.07 -11.68
C ASP A 75 6.80 5.68 -12.32
N PRO A 76 7.59 5.41 -13.38
CA PRO A 76 7.69 4.09 -13.98
C PRO A 76 8.17 3.06 -12.95
N THR A 77 7.46 1.94 -12.82
CA THR A 77 7.82 0.86 -11.90
C THR A 77 8.41 -0.33 -12.68
N PRO A 78 9.36 -1.09 -12.10
CA PRO A 78 9.96 -2.27 -12.76
C PRO A 78 8.94 -3.39 -13.04
N ARG A 79 7.79 -3.36 -12.37
CA ARG A 79 6.67 -4.30 -12.54
C ARG A 79 5.42 -3.57 -13.01
N PRO A 80 4.48 -4.26 -13.68
CA PRO A 80 3.14 -3.74 -13.92
C PRO A 80 2.51 -3.27 -12.62
N ARG A 81 1.84 -2.12 -12.67
CA ARG A 81 1.20 -1.54 -11.49
C ARG A 81 0.05 -2.43 -11.03
N PRO A 82 -0.12 -2.63 -9.71
CA PRO A 82 -1.30 -3.31 -9.17
C PRO A 82 -2.59 -2.65 -9.66
N THR A 83 -3.67 -3.42 -9.78
CA THR A 83 -4.99 -2.87 -10.13
C THR A 83 -5.45 -1.86 -9.07
N PRO A 84 -6.27 -0.84 -9.41
CA PRO A 84 -6.70 0.16 -8.43
C PRO A 84 -7.30 -0.42 -7.14
N PRO A 85 -8.17 -1.46 -7.19
CA PRO A 85 -8.68 -2.11 -5.98
C PRO A 85 -7.57 -2.76 -5.13
N LEU A 86 -6.59 -3.40 -5.76
CA LEU A 86 -5.48 -4.01 -5.04
C LEU A 86 -4.59 -2.95 -4.37
N ARG A 87 -4.40 -1.78 -4.98
CA ARG A 87 -3.66 -0.66 -4.36
C ARG A 87 -4.36 -0.18 -3.08
N MET A 88 -5.68 -0.03 -3.13
CA MET A 88 -6.49 0.35 -1.95
C MET A 88 -6.43 -0.73 -0.87
N LEU A 89 -6.51 -2.01 -1.25
CA LEU A 89 -6.38 -3.13 -0.32
C LEU A 89 -5.00 -3.14 0.36
N LEU A 90 -3.91 -2.91 -0.39
CA LEU A 90 -2.56 -2.85 0.17
C LEU A 90 -2.42 -1.74 1.22
N VAL A 91 -2.97 -0.55 0.93
CA VAL A 91 -2.97 0.57 1.89
C VAL A 91 -3.80 0.22 3.11
N LEU A 92 -5.00 -0.32 2.93
CA LEU A 92 -5.88 -0.70 4.04
C LEU A 92 -5.22 -1.76 4.95
N ILE A 93 -4.62 -2.81 4.38
CA ILE A 93 -3.88 -3.81 5.14
C ILE A 93 -2.73 -3.16 5.90
N SER A 94 -1.98 -2.26 5.26
CA SER A 94 -0.87 -1.56 5.91
C SER A 94 -1.33 -0.70 7.08
N MET A 95 -2.47 -0.01 6.96
CA MET A 95 -3.06 0.80 8.04
C MET A 95 -3.46 -0.07 9.22
N VAL A 96 -4.19 -1.16 8.97
CA VAL A 96 -4.62 -2.06 10.05
C VAL A 96 -3.41 -2.59 10.82
N LEU A 97 -2.39 -3.12 10.12
CA LEU A 97 -1.20 -3.65 10.77
C LEU A 97 -0.38 -2.56 11.47
N HIS A 98 -0.27 -1.37 10.88
CA HIS A 98 0.38 -0.22 11.52
C HIS A 98 -0.33 0.18 12.82
N ALA A 99 -1.65 0.28 12.79
CA ALA A 99 -2.45 0.63 13.96
C ALA A 99 -2.26 -0.38 15.10
N PHE A 100 -2.19 -1.67 14.78
CA PHE A 100 -1.90 -2.72 15.77
C PHE A 100 -0.55 -2.54 16.45
N LEU A 101 0.49 -2.04 15.76
CA LEU A 101 1.77 -1.75 16.40
C LEU A 101 1.63 -0.67 17.48
N GLY A 102 0.98 0.45 17.15
CA GLY A 102 0.79 1.54 18.12
C GLY A 102 -0.08 1.10 19.30
N VAL A 103 -1.14 0.31 19.05
CA VAL A 103 -1.96 -0.30 20.11
C VAL A 103 -1.12 -1.26 20.97
N ALA A 104 -0.28 -2.09 20.37
CA ALA A 104 0.59 -3.01 21.11
C ALA A 104 1.57 -2.26 22.03
N ILE A 105 2.14 -1.14 21.57
CA ILE A 105 3.01 -0.28 22.40
C ILE A 105 2.19 0.41 23.50
N MET A 106 1.00 0.92 23.15
CA MET A 106 0.08 1.59 24.06
C MET A 106 -0.39 0.67 25.20
N GLN A 107 -0.58 -0.62 24.91
CA GLN A 107 -1.04 -1.62 25.86
C GLN A 107 0.10 -2.43 26.51
N SER A 108 1.35 -2.15 26.15
CA SER A 108 2.51 -2.88 26.68
C SER A 108 2.68 -2.63 28.18
N THR A 109 2.87 -3.68 28.95
CA THR A 109 3.25 -3.60 30.37
C THR A 109 4.76 -3.50 30.57
N THR A 110 5.53 -3.66 29.50
CA THR A 110 7.00 -3.60 29.51
C THR A 110 7.48 -2.34 28.82
N LEU A 111 8.39 -1.63 29.49
CA LEU A 111 9.04 -0.44 28.94
C LEU A 111 10.06 -0.85 27.87
N LEU A 112 9.96 -0.23 26.70
CA LEU A 112 10.94 -0.36 25.62
C LEU A 112 12.21 0.38 26.03
N ALA A 113 13.38 -0.22 25.80
CA ALA A 113 14.68 0.36 26.16
C ALA A 113 14.74 0.90 27.61
N PRO A 114 14.44 0.06 28.63
CA PRO A 114 14.26 0.53 30.00
C PRO A 114 15.53 1.20 30.55
N GLU A 115 16.70 0.63 30.29
CA GLU A 115 17.98 1.19 30.70
C GLU A 115 18.20 2.61 30.17
N TRP A 116 17.75 2.92 28.95
CA TRP A 116 17.86 4.26 28.37
C TRP A 116 16.91 5.25 29.06
N PHE A 117 15.62 4.90 29.16
CA PHE A 117 14.60 5.82 29.68
C PHE A 117 14.59 5.95 31.20
N THR A 118 15.34 5.11 31.91
CA THR A 118 15.51 5.17 33.38
C THR A 118 16.92 5.59 33.82
N ALA A 119 17.85 5.80 32.86
CA ALA A 119 19.23 6.20 33.16
C ALA A 119 19.32 7.51 33.95
N LEU A 120 18.36 8.43 33.73
CA LEU A 120 18.26 9.69 34.46
C LEU A 120 16.97 9.69 35.30
N PRO A 121 17.06 9.88 36.62
CA PRO A 121 15.89 10.04 37.46
C PRO A 121 15.17 11.33 37.06
N ARG A 122 13.96 11.16 36.52
CA ARG A 122 13.08 12.25 36.08
C ARG A 122 11.91 12.36 37.06
N PRO A 123 11.98 13.25 38.07
CA PRO A 123 10.93 13.39 39.08
C PRO A 123 9.70 14.18 38.61
N TRP A 124 9.71 14.71 37.38
CA TRP A 124 8.62 15.49 36.80
C TRP A 124 7.96 14.79 35.60
N GLY A 125 6.65 14.97 35.45
CA GLY A 125 5.86 14.42 34.35
C GLY A 125 5.47 12.94 34.53
N PRO A 126 4.91 12.31 33.47
CA PRO A 126 4.44 10.92 33.51
C PRO A 126 5.58 9.92 33.74
N SER A 127 5.30 8.74 34.27
CA SER A 127 6.33 7.68 34.32
C SER A 127 6.79 7.31 32.90
N PRO A 128 7.99 6.74 32.68
CA PRO A 128 8.41 6.29 31.36
C PRO A 128 7.42 5.34 30.69
N LEU A 129 6.73 4.50 31.48
CA LEU A 129 5.72 3.59 30.97
C LEU A 129 4.44 4.32 30.53
N ASP A 130 3.97 5.30 31.31
CA ASP A 130 2.81 6.12 30.93
C ASP A 130 3.10 6.99 29.69
N ASP A 131 4.33 7.48 29.59
CA ASP A 131 4.81 8.23 28.41
C ASP A 131 4.85 7.32 27.17
N GLN A 132 5.31 6.07 27.32
CA GLN A 132 5.23 5.07 26.24
C GLN A 132 3.79 4.75 25.85
N HIS A 133 2.86 4.66 26.80
CA HIS A 133 1.45 4.43 26.50
C HIS A 133 0.89 5.57 25.64
N THR A 134 1.20 6.80 26.03
CA THR A 134 0.86 8.01 25.26
C THR A 134 1.50 7.99 23.88
N ALA A 135 2.78 7.63 23.78
CA ALA A 135 3.50 7.52 22.53
C ALA A 135 2.88 6.47 21.59
N GLY A 136 2.45 5.31 22.11
CA GLY A 136 1.71 4.31 21.35
C GLY A 136 0.38 4.87 20.81
N GLY A 137 -0.33 5.62 21.66
CA GLY A 137 -1.55 6.36 21.30
C GLY A 137 -1.35 7.38 20.17
N ILE A 138 -0.26 8.13 20.22
CA ILE A 138 0.11 9.10 19.16
C ILE A 138 0.53 8.37 17.89
N ALA A 139 1.34 7.31 18.01
CA ALA A 139 1.87 6.56 16.88
C ALA A 139 0.77 5.98 16.00
N TRP A 140 -0.26 5.34 16.58
CA TRP A 140 -1.35 4.82 15.76
C TRP A 140 -2.24 5.93 15.19
N SER A 141 -2.68 6.91 16.01
CA SER A 141 -3.67 7.91 15.59
C SER A 141 -3.12 8.89 14.53
N PHE A 142 -1.88 9.35 14.70
CA PHE A 142 -1.29 10.32 13.78
C PHE A 142 -0.84 9.68 12.47
N GLY A 143 -0.47 8.39 12.49
CA GLY A 143 -0.07 7.65 11.30
C GLY A 143 -1.19 7.48 10.26
N GLU A 144 -2.46 7.62 10.67
CA GLU A 144 -3.59 7.49 9.75
C GLU A 144 -3.80 8.73 8.86
N VAL A 145 -3.34 9.92 9.27
CA VAL A 145 -3.54 11.15 8.48
C VAL A 145 -2.87 11.06 7.10
N PRO A 146 -1.59 10.67 6.97
CA PRO A 146 -0.98 10.42 5.67
C PRO A 146 -1.68 9.31 4.87
N ALA A 147 -2.12 8.24 5.55
CA ALA A 147 -2.78 7.13 4.88
C ALA A 147 -4.13 7.53 4.25
N LEU A 148 -4.92 8.35 4.95
CA LEU A 148 -6.16 8.93 4.43
C LEU A 148 -5.92 9.80 3.20
N LEU A 149 -4.85 10.62 3.21
CA LEU A 149 -4.46 11.43 2.06
C LEU A 149 -4.11 10.54 0.85
N VAL A 150 -3.40 9.44 1.08
CA VAL A 150 -3.07 8.47 0.03
C VAL A 150 -4.32 7.77 -0.50
N ILE A 151 -5.24 7.32 0.36
CA ILE A 151 -6.51 6.72 -0.05
C ILE A 151 -7.30 7.69 -0.93
N LEU A 152 -7.43 8.96 -0.52
CA LEU A 152 -8.12 9.98 -1.30
C LEU A 152 -7.46 10.19 -2.68
N ALA A 153 -6.13 10.21 -2.72
CA ALA A 153 -5.38 10.33 -3.97
C ALA A 153 -5.61 9.11 -4.88
N LEU A 154 -5.58 7.89 -4.34
CA LEU A 154 -5.84 6.66 -5.09
C LEU A 154 -7.27 6.58 -5.62
N LEU A 155 -8.25 6.95 -4.80
CA LEU A 155 -9.65 7.01 -5.21
C LEU A 155 -9.83 7.99 -6.37
N ARG A 156 -9.23 9.19 -6.27
CA ARG A 156 -9.25 10.18 -7.35
C ARG A 156 -8.54 9.68 -8.61
N GLN A 157 -7.42 8.96 -8.48
CA GLN A 157 -6.74 8.34 -9.62
C GLN A 157 -7.62 7.29 -10.29
N TRP A 158 -8.30 6.47 -9.49
CA TRP A 158 -9.17 5.41 -9.98
C TRP A 158 -10.38 5.97 -10.71
N MET A 159 -11.13 6.90 -10.10
CA MET A 159 -12.29 7.54 -10.73
C MET A 159 -11.94 8.15 -12.10
N ARG A 160 -10.78 8.83 -12.19
CA ARG A 160 -10.31 9.42 -13.46
C ARG A 160 -9.89 8.38 -14.50
N ALA A 161 -9.38 7.23 -14.08
CA ALA A 161 -9.04 6.14 -14.98
C ALA A 161 -10.32 5.49 -15.53
N ASP A 162 -11.30 5.25 -14.67
CA ASP A 162 -12.59 4.65 -15.05
C ASP A 162 -13.37 5.57 -15.99
N GLU A 163 -13.45 6.88 -15.72
CA GLU A 163 -14.09 7.84 -16.63
C GLU A 163 -13.46 7.84 -18.03
N ARG A 164 -12.13 7.71 -18.12
CA ARG A 164 -11.43 7.63 -19.41
C ARG A 164 -11.71 6.32 -20.13
N GLU A 165 -11.78 5.23 -19.37
CA GLU A 165 -12.08 3.91 -19.90
C GLU A 165 -13.51 3.84 -20.45
N GLN A 166 -14.49 4.31 -19.67
CA GLN A 166 -15.89 4.38 -20.11
C GLN A 166 -16.02 5.22 -21.38
N ARG A 167 -15.45 6.43 -21.42
CA ARG A 167 -15.46 7.25 -22.66
C ARG A 167 -14.80 6.58 -23.86
N ARG A 168 -13.81 5.70 -23.64
CA ARG A 168 -13.16 4.95 -24.73
C ARG A 168 -14.07 3.84 -25.24
N LEU A 169 -14.76 3.15 -24.34
CA LEU A 169 -15.74 2.12 -24.65
C LEU A 169 -16.96 2.72 -25.36
N ASP A 170 -17.51 3.83 -24.85
CA ASP A 170 -18.62 4.56 -25.46
C ASP A 170 -18.29 4.93 -26.91
N ARG A 171 -17.15 5.58 -27.15
CA ARG A 171 -16.70 5.92 -28.52
C ARG A 171 -16.48 4.69 -29.41
N ALA A 172 -16.12 3.55 -28.84
CA ALA A 172 -15.94 2.33 -29.60
C ALA A 172 -17.29 1.71 -29.99
N ALA A 173 -18.27 1.78 -29.10
CA ALA A 173 -19.66 1.40 -29.38
C ALA A 173 -20.27 2.31 -30.46
N ASP A 174 -20.13 3.64 -30.33
CA ASP A 174 -20.62 4.61 -31.33
C ASP A 174 -20.07 4.33 -32.74
N ARG A 175 -18.79 3.92 -32.84
CA ARG A 175 -18.16 3.55 -34.12
C ARG A 175 -18.69 2.23 -34.66
N ALA A 176 -18.85 1.22 -33.81
CA ALA A 176 -19.39 -0.07 -34.23
C ALA A 176 -20.83 0.08 -34.75
N GLU A 177 -21.66 0.86 -34.05
CA GLU A 177 -23.02 1.20 -34.47
C GLU A 177 -23.03 1.92 -35.83
N ALA A 178 -22.17 2.93 -36.01
CA ALA A 178 -22.05 3.66 -37.28
C ALA A 178 -21.60 2.77 -38.46
N GLU A 179 -20.76 1.76 -38.20
CA GLU A 179 -20.29 0.79 -39.20
C GLU A 179 -21.26 -0.38 -39.42
N GLY A 180 -22.38 -0.44 -38.68
CA GLY A 180 -23.34 -1.54 -38.74
C GLY A 180 -22.79 -2.87 -38.22
N VAL A 181 -21.69 -2.82 -37.45
CA VAL A 181 -21.07 -3.98 -36.81
C VAL A 181 -21.65 -4.06 -35.41
N ASP A 182 -22.14 -5.24 -35.01
CA ASP A 182 -22.57 -5.48 -33.62
C ASP A 182 -21.48 -5.02 -32.65
N ASP A 183 -21.84 -4.16 -31.71
CA ASP A 183 -20.94 -3.81 -30.63
C ASP A 183 -20.63 -5.05 -29.77
N ALA A 184 -19.62 -4.94 -28.90
CA ALA A 184 -19.20 -6.04 -28.04
C ALA A 184 -20.35 -6.54 -27.12
N HIS A 185 -21.30 -5.67 -26.75
CA HIS A 185 -22.43 -6.01 -25.90
C HIS A 185 -23.51 -6.79 -26.65
N ALA A 186 -23.81 -6.42 -27.89
CA ALA A 186 -24.74 -7.10 -28.77
C ALA A 186 -24.22 -8.51 -29.13
N ALA A 187 -22.93 -8.63 -29.45
CA ALA A 187 -22.28 -9.93 -29.65
C ALA A 187 -22.35 -10.82 -28.39
N TYR A 188 -22.10 -10.24 -27.21
CA TYR A 188 -22.19 -10.95 -25.93
C TYR A 188 -23.64 -11.37 -25.59
N ASN A 189 -24.61 -10.48 -25.78
CA ASN A 189 -26.03 -10.78 -25.58
C ASN A 189 -26.52 -11.88 -26.52
N ARG A 190 -26.07 -11.90 -27.79
CA ARG A 190 -26.36 -13.01 -28.71
C ARG A 190 -25.78 -14.32 -28.21
N MET A 191 -24.54 -14.33 -27.70
CA MET A 191 -23.92 -15.51 -27.11
C MET A 191 -24.69 -16.01 -25.89
N LEU A 192 -25.12 -15.11 -24.99
CA LEU A 192 -25.94 -15.49 -23.84
C LEU A 192 -27.30 -16.06 -24.27
N ALA A 193 -27.96 -15.46 -25.26
CA ALA A 193 -29.19 -15.99 -25.83
C ALA A 193 -29.00 -17.38 -26.45
N GLU A 194 -27.88 -17.60 -27.14
CA GLU A 194 -27.48 -18.90 -27.68
C GLU A 194 -27.30 -19.96 -26.57
N LEU A 195 -26.62 -19.60 -25.48
CA LEU A 195 -26.41 -20.47 -24.32
C LEU A 195 -27.73 -20.77 -23.60
N ALA A 196 -28.61 -19.78 -23.45
CA ALA A 196 -29.94 -19.95 -22.86
C ALA A 196 -30.78 -20.95 -23.69
N ARG A 197 -30.80 -20.78 -25.02
CA ARG A 197 -31.47 -21.70 -25.97
C ARG A 197 -30.93 -23.13 -25.88
N ARG A 198 -29.61 -23.30 -25.74
CA ARG A 198 -28.96 -24.61 -25.61
C ARG A 198 -29.18 -25.27 -24.24
N SER A 199 -29.36 -24.48 -23.18
CA SER A 199 -29.60 -25.02 -21.82
C SER A 199 -31.02 -25.53 -21.59
N GLY A 200 -31.94 -25.35 -22.54
CA GLY A 200 -33.32 -25.84 -22.45
C GLY A 200 -34.18 -25.17 -21.37
N ARG A 201 -33.72 -24.08 -20.75
CA ARG A 201 -34.49 -23.29 -19.80
C ARG A 201 -35.32 -22.26 -20.56
N ASP A 202 -36.45 -22.73 -21.08
CA ASP A 202 -37.49 -21.90 -21.68
C ASP A 202 -38.17 -21.04 -20.59
N PRO A 203 -38.01 -19.70 -20.61
CA PRO A 203 -38.64 -18.82 -19.62
C PRO A 203 -40.17 -18.73 -19.78
N ASP A 204 -40.70 -19.11 -20.95
CA ASP A 204 -42.11 -18.96 -21.33
C ASP A 204 -42.87 -20.28 -21.33
N ARG A 205 -42.35 -21.33 -20.68
CA ARG A 205 -43.07 -22.59 -20.53
C ARG A 205 -44.02 -22.49 -19.33
N PRO A 206 -45.36 -22.39 -19.51
CA PRO A 206 -46.28 -22.51 -18.40
C PRO A 206 -46.16 -23.91 -17.77
N ALA A 207 -46.33 -23.95 -16.44
CA ALA A 207 -46.26 -25.15 -15.60
C ALA A 207 -47.24 -26.24 -16.03
#